data_AF-A0A4Z1CKG0-F1
#
_entry.id   AF-A0A4Z1CKG0-F1
#
_cell.length_a   1.000
_cell.length_b   1.000
_cell.length_c   1.000
_cell.angle_alpha   90.00
_cell.angle_beta   90.00
_cell.angle_gamma   90.00
#
_symmetry.space_group_name_H-M   'P 1'
#
loop_
_entity.id
_entity.type
_entity.pdbx_description
1 polymer ?
#
loop_
_entity_poly.entity_id
_entity_poly.type
_entity_poly.pdbx_seq_one_letter_code
_entity_poly.pdbx_strand_id
1 'polypeptide(L)'
;AALTAGPALAAPMACGPAGPSRMTVTGEGQSRTAPDMASIQLGVTTQADSAAEAMSQNSERQRAVIAALTGQGIDAAQIQTSGLTLNPLMQYGEDQAPTVTGYQASNMVTVRVSDLPSLGEVLDAIVGAGANEINGITFTREDGASAEDDARRDAVADAQRKAQVLAEAAGVELGPLMTLRDVATGGGGPRPMMRMEAAMADSTPVQPGEVETTAQVEVEYALAGEGACAPMPSHGRHHGGPSDGPHGGPQGDPAPAPVHPPMPGDGAPAADEPIVPGIVEPLPEAPAN
;
A
#
# COMPACT_ATOMS: atom_id res chain seq x y z
N ALA A 1 -27.87 -34.52 -73.36
CA ALA A 1 -27.89 -34.40 -71.89
C ALA A 1 -27.01 -33.22 -71.50
N ALA A 2 -27.63 -32.09 -71.14
CA ALA A 2 -26.92 -30.89 -70.69
C ALA A 2 -27.03 -30.83 -69.16
N LEU A 3 -25.90 -30.93 -68.45
CA LEU A 3 -25.83 -30.67 -67.02
C LEU A 3 -25.73 -29.17 -66.80
N THR A 4 -26.78 -28.56 -66.27
CA THR A 4 -26.77 -27.18 -65.77
C THR A 4 -26.20 -27.15 -64.35
N ALA A 5 -25.02 -26.56 -64.18
CA ALA A 5 -24.43 -26.27 -62.88
C ALA A 5 -25.16 -25.09 -62.24
N GLY A 6 -25.80 -25.31 -61.08
CA GLY A 6 -26.43 -24.25 -60.29
C GLY A 6 -25.40 -23.44 -59.49
N PRO A 7 -25.65 -22.15 -59.23
CA PRO A 7 -24.73 -21.32 -58.44
C PRO A 7 -24.76 -21.77 -56.97
N ALA A 8 -23.56 -22.01 -56.42
CA ALA A 8 -23.37 -22.21 -54.99
C ALA A 8 -23.66 -20.88 -54.27
N LEU A 9 -24.74 -20.83 -53.51
CA LEU A 9 -25.00 -19.76 -52.55
C LEU A 9 -23.94 -19.85 -51.45
N ALA A 10 -23.01 -18.90 -51.42
CA ALA A 10 -22.13 -18.68 -50.28
C ALA A 10 -22.98 -18.21 -49.09
N ALA A 11 -23.06 -19.02 -48.04
CA ALA A 11 -23.67 -18.61 -46.78
C ALA A 11 -22.74 -17.60 -46.08
N PRO A 12 -23.27 -16.52 -45.47
CA PRO A 12 -22.47 -15.66 -44.61
C PRO A 12 -21.96 -16.48 -43.43
N MET A 13 -20.65 -16.43 -43.18
CA MET A 13 -20.04 -17.00 -41.98
C MET A 13 -20.64 -16.33 -40.74
N ALA A 14 -21.60 -16.99 -40.10
CA ALA A 14 -22.02 -16.64 -38.77
C ALA A 14 -20.89 -17.03 -37.78
N CYS A 15 -20.60 -16.11 -36.87
CA CYS A 15 -19.62 -16.22 -35.81
C CYS A 15 -19.70 -17.60 -35.10
N GLY A 16 -18.55 -18.23 -34.88
CA GLY A 16 -18.44 -19.52 -34.19
C GLY A 16 -18.89 -19.47 -32.72
N PRO A 17 -18.89 -20.61 -32.00
CA PRO A 17 -19.48 -20.76 -30.66
C PRO A 17 -18.78 -20.02 -29.51
N ALA A 18 -17.84 -19.11 -29.80
CA ALA A 18 -16.97 -18.47 -28.80
C ALA A 18 -17.50 -17.12 -28.25
N GLY A 19 -18.67 -16.64 -28.71
CA GLY A 19 -19.22 -15.35 -28.29
C GLY A 19 -18.56 -14.15 -28.98
N PRO A 20 -19.00 -12.92 -28.68
CA PRO A 20 -18.44 -11.70 -29.27
C PRO A 20 -16.97 -11.50 -28.84
N SER A 21 -16.16 -10.96 -29.76
CA SER A 21 -14.79 -10.54 -29.44
C SER A 21 -14.82 -9.44 -28.39
N ARG A 22 -13.81 -9.42 -27.52
CA ARG A 22 -13.76 -8.55 -26.35
C ARG A 22 -12.41 -7.86 -26.21
N MET A 23 -12.43 -6.67 -25.64
CA MET A 23 -11.26 -5.88 -25.30
C MET A 23 -11.27 -5.61 -23.80
N THR A 24 -10.19 -5.98 -23.13
CA THR A 24 -9.97 -5.67 -21.72
C THR A 24 -8.97 -4.52 -21.61
N VAL A 25 -9.32 -3.48 -20.87
CA VAL A 25 -8.50 -2.29 -20.66
C VAL A 25 -8.44 -1.95 -19.18
N THR A 26 -7.25 -1.61 -18.70
CA THR A 26 -7.04 -1.10 -17.35
C THR A 26 -6.93 0.42 -17.39
N GLY A 27 -7.81 1.09 -16.65
CA GLY A 27 -7.77 2.53 -16.42
C GLY A 27 -7.19 2.85 -15.05
N GLU A 28 -6.45 3.94 -14.99
CA GLU A 28 -5.85 4.45 -13.75
C GLU A 28 -6.31 5.89 -13.55
N GLY A 29 -6.63 6.23 -12.31
CA GLY A 29 -7.05 7.56 -11.92
C GLY A 29 -6.41 7.97 -10.62
N GLN A 30 -6.21 9.27 -10.47
CA GLN A 30 -5.58 9.85 -9.30
C GLN A 30 -6.30 11.13 -8.92
N SER A 31 -6.53 11.31 -7.62
CA SER A 31 -7.02 12.55 -7.06
C SER A 31 -5.98 13.12 -6.10
N ARG A 32 -5.75 14.43 -6.20
CA ARG A 32 -4.82 15.16 -5.34
C ARG A 32 -5.59 16.18 -4.55
N THR A 33 -5.48 16.07 -3.24
CA THR A 33 -6.23 16.95 -2.36
C THR A 33 -5.37 17.42 -1.21
N ALA A 34 -5.58 18.66 -0.79
CA ALA A 34 -4.99 19.15 0.45
C ALA A 34 -5.53 18.32 1.63
N PRO A 35 -4.66 17.94 2.58
CA PRO A 35 -5.10 17.34 3.83
C PRO A 35 -5.91 18.34 4.65
N ASP A 36 -6.83 17.85 5.46
CA ASP A 36 -7.64 18.66 6.39
C ASP A 36 -7.25 18.43 7.86
N MET A 37 -6.40 17.44 8.14
CA MET A 37 -5.93 17.17 9.49
C MET A 37 -4.49 16.64 9.52
N ALA A 38 -3.86 16.74 10.68
CA ALA A 38 -2.61 16.08 11.00
C ALA A 38 -2.80 15.12 12.18
N SER A 39 -2.22 13.94 12.09
CA SER A 39 -2.05 13.01 13.20
C SER A 39 -0.61 13.08 13.67
N ILE A 40 -0.39 13.41 14.94
CA ILE A 40 0.92 13.55 15.57
C ILE A 40 1.06 12.44 16.60
N GLN A 41 2.18 11.73 16.58
CA GLN A 41 2.53 10.81 17.65
C GLN A 41 3.61 11.45 18.51
N LEU A 42 3.27 11.74 19.77
CA LEU A 42 4.16 12.44 20.69
C LEU A 42 4.02 11.87 22.10
N GLY A 43 4.99 12.14 22.95
CA GLY A 43 4.96 11.62 24.31
C GLY A 43 6.01 12.20 25.21
N VAL A 44 6.03 11.63 26.41
CA VAL A 44 7.01 11.93 27.44
C VAL A 44 7.74 10.65 27.79
N THR A 45 9.06 10.73 27.77
CA THR A 45 9.98 9.77 28.36
C THR A 45 10.64 10.38 29.61
N THR A 46 10.64 9.64 30.72
CA THR A 46 11.31 10.00 31.98
C THR A 46 12.20 8.86 32.45
N GLN A 47 13.23 9.21 33.23
CA GLN A 47 14.15 8.24 33.84
C GLN A 47 14.32 8.56 35.32
N ALA A 48 14.37 7.52 36.15
CA ALA A 48 14.63 7.65 37.58
C ALA A 48 15.28 6.38 38.15
N ASP A 49 15.81 6.45 39.37
CA ASP A 49 16.45 5.32 40.04
C ASP A 49 15.45 4.21 40.39
N SER A 50 14.17 4.55 40.55
CA SER A 50 13.09 3.60 40.82
C SER A 50 11.98 3.66 39.76
N ALA A 51 11.36 2.50 39.49
CA ALA A 51 10.22 2.38 38.60
C ALA A 51 9.05 3.29 39.01
N ALA A 52 8.73 3.34 40.30
CA ALA A 52 7.63 4.13 40.84
C ALA A 52 7.85 5.64 40.61
N GLU A 53 9.08 6.11 40.83
CA GLU A 53 9.44 7.50 40.59
C GLU A 53 9.40 7.84 39.09
N ALA A 54 9.95 6.98 38.23
CA ALA A 54 9.92 7.17 36.78
C ALA A 54 8.46 7.30 36.27
N MET A 55 7.57 6.43 36.71
CA MET A 55 6.14 6.48 36.34
C MET A 55 5.41 7.70 36.91
N SER A 56 5.70 8.11 38.16
CA SER A 56 5.08 9.30 38.76
C SER A 56 5.45 10.56 38.00
N GLN A 57 6.75 10.76 37.75
CA GLN A 57 7.26 11.89 36.97
C GLN A 57 6.69 11.89 35.54
N ASN A 58 6.60 10.70 34.91
CA ASN A 58 6.00 10.55 33.60
C ASN A 58 4.54 11.01 33.59
N SER A 59 3.76 10.52 34.55
CA SER A 59 2.32 10.82 34.64
C SER A 59 2.06 12.30 34.90
N GLU A 60 2.91 12.97 35.67
CA GLU A 60 2.83 14.42 35.91
C GLU A 60 3.08 15.23 34.65
N ARG A 61 4.18 14.94 33.94
CA ARG A 61 4.49 15.59 32.67
C ARG A 61 3.44 15.30 31.61
N GLN A 62 2.94 14.06 31.53
CA GLN A 62 1.89 13.70 30.59
C GLN A 62 0.59 14.48 30.84
N ARG A 63 0.21 14.68 32.10
CA ARG A 63 -0.94 15.53 32.44
C ARG A 63 -0.74 16.98 32.01
N ALA A 64 0.47 17.52 32.15
CA ALA A 64 0.80 18.85 31.66
C ALA A 64 0.71 18.95 30.13
N VAL A 65 1.21 17.94 29.40
CA VAL A 65 1.10 17.86 27.93
C VAL A 65 -0.36 17.80 27.49
N ILE A 66 -1.18 16.95 28.10
CA ILE A 66 -2.61 16.86 27.78
C ILE A 66 -3.33 18.19 28.07
N ALA A 67 -2.99 18.87 29.18
CA ALA A 67 -3.56 20.17 29.51
C ALA A 67 -3.13 21.27 28.51
N ALA A 68 -1.90 21.22 28.00
CA ALA A 68 -1.45 22.14 26.95
C ALA A 68 -2.20 21.89 25.63
N LEU A 69 -2.39 20.62 25.24
CA LEU A 69 -3.17 20.25 24.05
C LEU A 69 -4.61 20.76 24.14
N THR A 70 -5.29 20.54 25.27
CA THR A 70 -6.66 21.04 25.45
C THR A 70 -6.72 22.56 25.56
N GLY A 71 -5.68 23.20 26.10
CA GLY A 71 -5.52 24.65 26.11
C GLY A 71 -5.42 25.27 24.71
N GLN A 72 -4.85 24.53 23.75
CA GLN A 72 -4.80 24.89 22.33
C GLN A 72 -6.11 24.57 21.58
N GLY A 73 -7.17 24.16 22.28
CA GLY A 73 -8.49 23.88 21.67
C GLY A 73 -8.63 22.48 21.09
N ILE A 74 -7.72 21.55 21.38
CA ILE A 74 -7.83 20.16 20.94
C ILE A 74 -8.79 19.42 21.88
N ASP A 75 -9.87 18.89 21.32
CA ASP A 75 -10.83 18.09 22.07
C ASP A 75 -10.18 16.83 22.66
N ALA A 76 -10.58 16.46 23.88
CA ALA A 76 -10.10 15.24 24.53
C ALA A 76 -10.37 13.97 23.69
N ALA A 77 -11.41 13.97 22.85
CA ALA A 77 -11.72 12.89 21.93
C ALA A 77 -10.67 12.71 20.81
N GLN A 78 -9.89 13.75 20.53
CA GLN A 78 -8.81 13.74 19.54
C GLN A 78 -7.45 13.37 20.14
N ILE A 79 -7.39 13.10 21.45
CA ILE A 79 -6.19 12.69 22.17
C ILE A 79 -6.37 11.25 22.62
N GLN A 80 -5.55 10.36 22.09
CA GLN A 80 -5.60 8.93 22.42
C GLN A 80 -4.24 8.48 22.94
N THR A 81 -4.20 7.83 24.11
CA THR A 81 -2.99 7.16 24.57
C THR A 81 -2.71 5.94 23.68
N SER A 82 -1.52 5.92 23.10
CA SER A 82 -1.11 4.91 22.12
C SER A 82 -0.16 3.88 22.73
N GLY A 83 0.48 4.18 23.85
CA GLY A 83 1.28 3.21 24.59
C GLY A 83 1.84 3.78 25.89
N LEU A 84 1.94 2.92 26.91
CA LEU A 84 2.65 3.19 28.15
C LEU A 84 3.61 2.03 28.39
N THR A 85 4.89 2.34 28.53
CA THR A 85 5.95 1.35 28.76
C THR A 85 6.83 1.76 29.93
N LEU A 86 7.36 0.77 30.63
CA LEU A 86 8.31 0.93 31.72
C LEU A 86 9.38 -0.14 31.55
N ASN A 87 10.61 0.28 31.34
CA ASN A 87 11.74 -0.61 31.09
C ASN A 87 12.88 -0.31 32.07
N PRO A 88 13.56 -1.34 32.62
CA PRO A 88 14.79 -1.11 33.36
C PRO A 88 15.89 -0.61 32.42
N LEU A 89 16.69 0.33 32.91
CA LEU A 89 17.93 0.75 32.26
C LEU A 89 19.04 -0.18 32.73
N MET A 90 19.71 -0.82 31.76
CA MET A 90 20.73 -1.82 32.02
C MET A 90 22.09 -1.28 31.59
N GLN A 91 23.09 -1.38 32.46
CA GLN A 91 24.48 -1.15 32.12
C GLN A 91 25.20 -2.48 31.91
N TYR A 92 25.84 -2.60 30.75
CA TYR A 92 26.63 -3.76 30.36
C TYR A 92 28.11 -3.40 30.47
N GLY A 93 28.85 -4.14 31.30
CA GLY A 93 30.31 -4.06 31.37
C GLY A 93 30.95 -5.23 30.62
N GLU A 94 32.17 -5.06 30.09
CA GLU A 94 32.97 -6.19 29.59
C GLU A 94 33.17 -7.20 30.73
N ASP A 95 32.77 -8.45 30.50
CA ASP A 95 32.82 -9.59 31.43
C ASP A 95 32.01 -9.47 32.74
N GLN A 96 31.02 -8.57 32.80
CA GLN A 96 30.13 -8.44 33.97
C GLN A 96 28.67 -8.75 33.65
N ALA A 97 27.94 -9.26 34.64
CA ALA A 97 26.50 -9.41 34.55
C ALA A 97 25.83 -8.02 34.38
N PRO A 98 24.80 -7.89 33.54
CA PRO A 98 24.08 -6.63 33.37
C PRO A 98 23.53 -6.11 34.70
N THR A 99 23.76 -4.83 35.01
CA THR A 99 23.27 -4.19 36.24
C THR A 99 22.20 -3.17 35.91
N VAL A 100 21.11 -3.16 36.70
CA VAL A 100 20.06 -2.16 36.58
C VAL A 100 20.60 -0.84 37.15
N THR A 101 20.65 0.20 36.33
CA THR A 101 21.09 1.55 36.73
C THR A 101 19.93 2.52 36.92
N GLY A 102 18.72 2.12 36.56
CA GLY A 102 17.50 2.90 36.75
C GLY A 102 16.33 2.33 35.97
N TYR A 103 15.31 3.14 35.78
CA TYR A 103 14.10 2.80 35.04
C TYR A 103 13.71 3.95 34.12
N GLN A 104 13.24 3.60 32.93
CA GLN A 104 12.70 4.52 31.94
C GLN A 104 11.21 4.25 31.75
N ALA A 105 10.39 5.27 31.93
CA ALA A 105 8.96 5.24 31.60
C ALA A 105 8.71 6.09 30.34
N SER A 106 8.02 5.53 29.36
CA SER A 106 7.59 6.24 28.15
C SER A 106 6.07 6.16 28.00
N ASN A 107 5.43 7.29 27.72
CA ASN A 107 4.00 7.40 27.51
C ASN A 107 3.74 8.21 26.25
N MET A 108 3.14 7.54 25.27
CA MET A 108 2.87 8.07 23.94
C MET A 108 1.38 8.30 23.77
N VAL A 109 1.05 9.43 23.16
CA VAL A 109 -0.30 9.78 22.69
C VAL A 109 -0.27 10.04 21.19
N THR A 110 -1.36 9.67 20.53
CA THR A 110 -1.71 10.12 19.20
C THR A 110 -2.69 11.27 19.33
N VAL A 111 -2.39 12.38 18.68
CA VAL A 111 -3.21 13.59 18.67
C VAL A 111 -3.64 13.88 17.25
N ARG A 112 -4.95 14.12 17.04
CA ARG A 112 -5.48 14.62 15.76
C ARG A 112 -5.73 16.11 15.85
N VAL A 113 -5.22 16.84 14.86
CA VAL A 113 -5.32 18.30 14.75
C VAL A 113 -6.00 18.63 13.43
N SER A 114 -7.20 19.21 13.47
CA SER A 114 -7.93 19.63 12.27
C SER A 114 -7.58 21.05 11.81
N ASP A 115 -7.04 21.88 12.71
CA ASP A 115 -6.59 23.23 12.37
C ASP A 115 -5.10 23.21 12.01
N LEU A 116 -4.79 22.85 10.76
CA LEU A 116 -3.43 22.77 10.25
C LEU A 116 -2.62 24.07 10.38
N PRO A 117 -3.18 25.27 10.14
CA PRO A 117 -2.50 26.54 10.42
C PRO A 117 -1.98 26.67 11.87
N SER A 118 -2.73 26.17 12.86
CA SER A 118 -2.34 26.23 14.27
C SER A 118 -1.28 25.20 14.69
N LEU A 119 -0.92 24.27 13.80
CA LEU A 119 -0.08 23.11 14.11
C LEU A 119 1.30 23.49 14.68
N GLY A 120 1.93 24.55 14.16
CA GLY A 120 3.20 25.04 14.68
C GLY A 120 3.09 25.49 16.14
N GLU A 121 2.07 26.27 16.47
CA GLU A 121 1.82 26.73 17.85
C GLU A 121 1.48 25.58 18.79
N VAL A 122 0.73 24.58 18.31
CA VAL A 122 0.44 23.35 19.06
C VAL A 122 1.74 22.61 19.40
N LEU A 123 2.65 22.45 18.43
CA LEU A 123 3.95 21.78 18.63
C LEU A 123 4.81 22.54 19.65
N ASP A 124 4.87 23.86 19.55
CA ASP A 124 5.66 24.68 20.48
C ASP A 124 5.08 24.60 21.92
N ALA A 125 3.75 24.60 22.05
CA ALA A 125 3.07 24.49 23.34
C ALA A 125 3.33 23.14 24.05
N ILE A 126 3.27 22.02 23.32
CA ILE A 126 3.51 20.69 23.93
C ILE A 126 4.97 20.48 24.32
N VAL A 127 5.92 21.00 23.53
CA VAL A 127 7.35 20.94 23.87
C VAL A 127 7.60 21.78 25.12
N GLY A 128 7.01 22.97 25.21
CA GLY A 128 7.04 23.79 26.42
C GLY A 128 6.41 23.12 27.64
N ALA A 129 5.40 22.26 27.45
CA ALA A 129 4.74 21.50 28.50
C ALA A 129 5.48 20.22 28.94
N GLY A 130 6.58 19.86 28.26
CA GLY A 130 7.45 18.76 28.65
C GLY A 130 7.38 17.51 27.77
N ALA A 131 6.69 17.57 26.62
CA ALA A 131 6.83 16.54 25.59
C ALA A 131 8.27 16.52 25.06
N ASN A 132 8.88 15.34 24.99
CA ASN A 132 10.28 15.18 24.61
C ASN A 132 10.51 14.04 23.60
N GLU A 133 9.44 13.42 23.13
CA GLU A 133 9.45 12.38 22.11
C GLU A 133 8.39 12.71 21.07
N ILE A 134 8.79 12.81 19.80
CA ILE A 134 7.90 13.05 18.65
C ILE A 134 8.28 12.04 17.57
N ASN A 135 7.38 11.10 17.30
CA ASN A 135 7.61 9.96 16.40
C ASN A 135 7.14 10.20 14.96
N GLY A 136 6.67 11.41 14.66
CA GLY A 136 6.31 11.86 13.32
C GLY A 136 4.98 12.60 13.26
N ILE A 137 4.76 13.23 12.10
CA ILE A 137 3.52 13.92 11.74
C ILE A 137 3.03 13.29 10.44
N THR A 138 1.79 12.83 10.44
CA THR A 138 1.12 12.28 9.26
C THR A 138 -0.03 13.19 8.89
N PHE A 139 -0.01 13.75 7.68
CA PHE A 139 -1.14 14.52 7.16
C PHE A 139 -2.15 13.58 6.53
N THR A 140 -3.41 13.73 6.93
CA THR A 140 -4.51 12.91 6.46
C THR A 140 -5.71 13.76 6.11
N ARG A 141 -6.72 13.12 5.51
CA ARG A 141 -8.02 13.73 5.21
C ARG A 141 -9.10 12.92 5.91
N GLU A 142 -10.07 13.55 6.56
CA GLU A 142 -11.18 12.83 7.22
C GLU A 142 -12.08 12.15 6.17
N ASP A 143 -12.40 12.89 5.11
CA ASP A 143 -13.21 12.41 4.00
C ASP A 143 -12.31 11.92 2.85
N GLY A 144 -11.88 10.67 2.97
CA GLY A 144 -11.21 9.94 1.89
C GLY A 144 -12.16 9.53 0.75
N ALA A 145 -13.46 9.39 1.04
CA ALA A 145 -14.44 8.86 0.08
C ALA A 145 -14.61 9.78 -1.13
N SER A 146 -14.65 11.10 -0.92
CA SER A 146 -14.71 12.05 -2.04
C SER A 146 -13.48 11.97 -2.94
N ALA A 147 -12.28 11.84 -2.37
CA ALA A 147 -11.03 11.75 -3.14
C ALA A 147 -10.91 10.40 -3.86
N GLU A 148 -11.36 9.32 -3.24
CA GLU A 148 -11.48 8.00 -3.87
C GLU A 148 -12.47 8.02 -5.03
N ASP A 149 -13.64 8.65 -4.85
CA ASP A 149 -14.66 8.80 -5.89
C ASP A 149 -14.12 9.58 -7.09
N ASP A 150 -13.38 10.66 -6.86
CA ASP A 150 -12.74 11.43 -7.93
C ASP A 150 -11.69 10.59 -8.67
N ALA A 151 -10.83 9.88 -7.92
CA ALA A 151 -9.86 8.96 -8.53
C ALA A 151 -10.54 7.85 -9.35
N ARG A 152 -11.68 7.32 -8.89
CA ARG A 152 -12.48 6.31 -9.61
C ARG A 152 -13.08 6.88 -10.90
N ARG A 153 -13.62 8.11 -10.87
CA ARG A 153 -14.15 8.79 -12.06
C ARG A 153 -13.05 8.97 -13.11
N ASP A 154 -11.87 9.40 -12.68
CA ASP A 154 -10.71 9.56 -13.56
C ASP A 154 -10.23 8.22 -14.13
N ALA A 155 -10.23 7.15 -13.33
CA ALA A 155 -9.86 5.81 -13.78
C ALA A 155 -10.80 5.29 -14.87
N VAL A 156 -12.12 5.51 -14.71
CA VAL A 156 -13.12 5.13 -15.73
C VAL A 156 -12.95 5.94 -17.01
N ALA A 157 -12.72 7.26 -16.90
CA ALA A 157 -12.49 8.12 -18.06
C ALA A 157 -11.22 7.71 -18.81
N ASP A 158 -10.14 7.39 -18.10
CA ASP A 158 -8.89 6.90 -18.70
C ASP A 158 -9.07 5.55 -19.40
N ALA A 159 -9.77 4.59 -18.77
CA ALA A 159 -10.09 3.30 -19.41
C ALA A 159 -10.89 3.48 -20.70
N GLN A 160 -11.90 4.35 -20.69
CA GLN A 160 -12.74 4.63 -21.86
C GLN A 160 -11.92 5.26 -23.00
N ARG A 161 -11.09 6.26 -22.68
CA ARG A 161 -10.18 6.91 -23.64
C ARG A 161 -9.21 5.90 -24.25
N LYS A 162 -8.59 5.04 -23.44
CA LYS A 162 -7.68 3.97 -23.90
C LYS A 162 -8.40 2.98 -24.82
N ALA A 163 -9.61 2.55 -24.45
CA ALA A 163 -10.40 1.62 -25.25
C ALA A 163 -10.75 2.20 -26.64
N GLN A 164 -11.11 3.48 -26.71
CA GLN A 164 -11.38 4.17 -27.98
C GLN A 164 -10.14 4.20 -28.88
N VAL A 165 -8.99 4.61 -28.34
CA VAL A 165 -7.72 4.65 -29.08
C VAL A 165 -7.32 3.27 -29.60
N LEU A 166 -7.48 2.23 -28.77
CA LEU A 166 -7.14 0.86 -29.17
C LEU A 166 -8.09 0.31 -30.23
N ALA A 167 -9.38 0.62 -30.16
CA ALA A 167 -10.37 0.20 -31.15
C ALA A 167 -10.10 0.87 -32.52
N GLU A 168 -9.88 2.19 -32.52
CA GLU A 168 -9.53 2.96 -33.72
C GLU A 168 -8.24 2.42 -34.38
N ALA A 169 -7.19 2.19 -33.58
CA ALA A 169 -5.92 1.66 -34.09
C ALA A 169 -6.04 0.24 -34.66
N ALA A 170 -6.95 -0.57 -34.13
CA ALA A 170 -7.22 -1.92 -34.60
C ALA A 170 -8.23 -1.98 -35.76
N GLY A 171 -8.83 -0.85 -36.17
CA GLY A 171 -9.83 -0.81 -37.24
C GLY A 171 -11.13 -1.53 -36.89
N VAL A 172 -11.49 -1.55 -35.60
CA VAL A 172 -12.73 -2.16 -35.08
C VAL A 172 -13.56 -1.11 -34.36
N GLU A 173 -14.86 -1.37 -34.22
CA GLU A 173 -15.77 -0.51 -33.47
C GLU A 173 -15.80 -0.92 -31.99
N LEU A 174 -15.73 0.06 -31.10
CA LEU A 174 -15.91 -0.15 -29.66
C LEU A 174 -17.40 -0.39 -29.37
N GLY A 175 -17.73 -1.58 -28.89
CA GLY A 175 -19.08 -2.00 -28.53
C GLY A 175 -19.47 -1.65 -27.08
N PRO A 176 -20.61 -2.18 -26.60
CA PRO A 176 -21.09 -1.90 -25.25
C PRO A 176 -20.13 -2.41 -24.16
N LEU A 177 -20.15 -1.71 -23.02
CA LEU A 177 -19.51 -2.14 -21.79
C LEU A 177 -20.10 -3.48 -21.33
N MET A 178 -19.26 -4.50 -21.17
CA MET A 178 -19.65 -5.83 -20.71
C MET A 178 -19.39 -5.99 -19.21
N THR A 179 -18.19 -5.63 -18.76
CA THR A 179 -17.78 -5.77 -17.36
C THR A 179 -17.02 -4.52 -16.94
N LEU A 180 -17.34 -4.01 -15.74
CA LEU A 180 -16.55 -3.00 -15.05
C LEU A 180 -16.20 -3.56 -13.67
N ARG A 181 -14.90 -3.67 -13.38
CA ARG A 181 -14.39 -4.10 -12.09
C ARG A 181 -13.62 -2.95 -11.47
N ASP A 182 -14.01 -2.64 -10.24
CA ASP A 182 -13.18 -1.86 -9.34
C ASP A 182 -12.05 -2.76 -8.82
N VAL A 183 -10.82 -2.44 -9.20
CA VAL A 183 -9.65 -3.19 -8.75
C VAL A 183 -9.16 -2.49 -7.50
N ALA A 184 -9.42 -3.08 -6.34
CA ALA A 184 -8.83 -2.64 -5.09
C ALA A 184 -7.31 -2.60 -5.27
N THR A 185 -6.76 -1.40 -5.37
CA THR A 185 -5.32 -1.19 -5.49
C THR A 185 -4.75 -1.59 -4.15
N GLY A 186 -4.18 -2.79 -4.07
CA GLY A 186 -3.82 -3.41 -2.80
C GLY A 186 -3.01 -2.49 -1.90
N GLY A 187 -3.57 -2.15 -0.74
CA GLY A 187 -2.85 -1.77 0.48
C GLY A 187 -2.03 -0.47 0.48
N GLY A 188 -2.22 0.43 -0.48
CA GLY A 188 -1.55 1.74 -0.49
C GLY A 188 -2.48 2.83 0.01
N GLY A 189 -2.52 3.08 1.33
CA GLY A 189 -3.17 4.29 1.85
C GLY A 189 -2.61 5.56 1.20
N PRO A 190 -3.36 6.69 1.29
CA PRO A 190 -2.98 7.92 0.63
C PRO A 190 -1.54 8.33 0.97
N ARG A 191 -0.73 8.63 -0.05
CA ARG A 191 0.71 8.90 0.12
C ARG A 191 0.96 10.41 0.15
N PRO A 192 1.66 10.93 1.18
CA PRO A 192 1.99 12.35 1.24
C PRO A 192 3.06 12.71 0.20
N MET A 193 2.83 13.78 -0.58
CA MET A 193 3.83 14.38 -1.47
C MET A 193 4.42 15.65 -0.86
N MET A 194 5.75 15.70 -0.77
CA MET A 194 6.48 16.91 -0.32
C MET A 194 6.47 17.97 -1.42
N ARG A 195 5.81 19.11 -1.18
CA ARG A 195 6.00 20.32 -2.00
C ARG A 195 7.24 21.06 -1.50
N MET A 196 8.10 21.51 -2.41
CA MET A 196 9.31 22.26 -2.06
C MET A 196 8.98 23.75 -2.05
N GLU A 197 8.60 24.27 -0.88
CA GLU A 197 8.31 25.70 -0.71
C GLU A 197 9.24 26.31 0.35
N ALA A 198 9.84 27.46 0.03
CA ALA A 198 10.81 28.12 0.91
C ALA A 198 10.07 28.82 2.05
N ALA A 199 10.18 28.28 3.27
CA ALA A 199 9.53 28.83 4.45
C ALA A 199 10.34 30.02 5.04
N MET A 200 9.62 31.11 5.33
CA MET A 200 10.04 32.23 6.19
C MET A 200 9.00 32.34 7.32
N ALA A 201 9.36 32.03 8.58
CA ALA A 201 8.73 32.55 9.82
C ALA A 201 9.27 31.85 11.10
N ASP A 202 9.07 32.52 12.25
CA ASP A 202 9.54 32.24 13.62
C ASP A 202 8.98 30.98 14.33
N SER A 203 8.11 30.19 13.69
CA SER A 203 7.53 28.95 14.23
C SER A 203 8.09 27.72 13.51
N THR A 204 8.01 26.54 14.14
CA THR A 204 8.41 25.28 13.50
C THR A 204 7.73 25.14 12.13
N PRO A 205 8.48 25.17 11.00
CA PRO A 205 7.87 25.20 9.67
C PRO A 205 7.31 23.82 9.33
N VAL A 206 5.99 23.74 9.24
CA VAL A 206 5.28 22.50 8.87
C VAL A 206 4.58 22.70 7.54
N GLN A 207 4.93 21.90 6.54
CA GLN A 207 4.30 21.94 5.22
C GLN A 207 3.52 20.64 4.98
N PRO A 208 2.17 20.72 4.86
CA PRO A 208 1.31 19.54 4.84
C PRO A 208 1.35 18.75 3.52
N GLY A 209 1.86 19.35 2.43
CA GLY A 209 1.91 18.72 1.11
C GLY A 209 0.51 18.48 0.50
N GLU A 210 0.46 17.68 -0.56
CA GLU A 210 -0.78 17.11 -1.11
C GLU A 210 -0.83 15.62 -0.81
N VAL A 211 -2.04 15.12 -0.60
CA VAL A 211 -2.31 13.69 -0.44
C VAL A 211 -2.81 13.15 -1.78
N GLU A 212 -2.11 12.14 -2.32
CA GLU A 212 -2.53 11.47 -3.56
C GLU A 212 -3.29 10.18 -3.24
N THR A 213 -4.49 10.08 -3.82
CA THR A 213 -5.35 8.88 -3.80
C THR A 213 -5.40 8.31 -5.21
N THR A 214 -5.09 7.03 -5.37
CA THR A 214 -5.12 6.33 -6.66
C THR A 214 -6.24 5.31 -6.71
N ALA A 215 -6.85 5.15 -7.89
CA ALA A 215 -7.82 4.09 -8.16
C ALA A 215 -7.49 3.40 -9.49
N GLN A 216 -7.85 2.12 -9.58
CA GLN A 216 -7.66 1.33 -10.80
C GLN A 216 -8.96 0.59 -11.14
N VAL A 217 -9.33 0.62 -12.41
CA VAL A 217 -10.50 -0.11 -12.92
C VAL A 217 -10.11 -1.01 -14.07
N GLU A 218 -10.70 -2.19 -14.12
CA GLU A 218 -10.61 -3.10 -15.26
C GLU A 218 -11.94 -3.09 -15.99
N VAL A 219 -11.90 -2.80 -17.29
CA VAL A 219 -13.08 -2.61 -18.13
C VAL A 219 -13.01 -3.57 -19.30
N GLU A 220 -14.08 -4.33 -19.53
CA GLU A 220 -14.24 -5.21 -20.69
C GLU A 220 -15.32 -4.64 -21.61
N TYR A 221 -14.96 -4.38 -22.86
CA TYR A 221 -15.88 -3.95 -23.92
C TYR A 221 -16.06 -5.07 -24.94
N ALA A 222 -17.26 -5.17 -25.51
CA ALA A 222 -17.45 -5.92 -26.74
C ALA A 222 -16.78 -5.19 -27.91
N LEU A 223 -16.32 -5.93 -28.92
CA LEU A 223 -15.82 -5.38 -30.18
C LEU A 223 -16.78 -5.73 -31.31
N ALA A 224 -17.03 -4.76 -32.18
CA ALA A 224 -17.84 -4.92 -33.38
C ALA A 224 -17.02 -4.58 -34.64
N GLY A 225 -17.47 -5.07 -35.80
CA GLY A 225 -16.84 -4.81 -37.10
C GLY A 225 -16.19 -6.03 -37.77
N GLU A 226 -15.92 -5.94 -39.07
CA GLU A 226 -15.38 -7.03 -39.92
C GLU A 226 -14.03 -7.57 -39.43
N GLY A 227 -13.24 -6.76 -38.71
CA GLY A 227 -11.97 -7.15 -38.10
C GLY A 227 -12.07 -7.80 -36.73
N ALA A 228 -13.23 -7.72 -36.05
CA ALA A 228 -13.39 -8.23 -34.69
C ALA A 228 -13.21 -9.75 -34.61
N CYS A 229 -13.55 -10.48 -35.67
CA CYS A 229 -13.38 -11.94 -35.78
C CYS A 229 -12.25 -12.37 -36.73
N ALA A 230 -11.49 -11.42 -37.30
CA ALA A 230 -10.39 -11.74 -38.18
C ALA A 230 -9.17 -12.18 -37.33
N PRO A 231 -8.52 -13.33 -37.63
CA PRO A 231 -7.22 -13.61 -37.04
C PRO A 231 -6.28 -12.47 -37.41
N MET A 232 -5.61 -11.88 -36.40
CA MET A 232 -4.56 -10.88 -36.62
C MET A 232 -3.66 -11.37 -37.76
N PRO A 233 -3.44 -10.58 -38.82
CA PRO A 233 -2.62 -11.02 -39.93
C PRO A 233 -1.25 -11.40 -39.38
N SER A 234 -0.93 -12.69 -39.42
CA SER A 234 0.42 -13.15 -39.15
C SER A 234 1.29 -12.43 -40.17
N HIS A 235 2.19 -11.60 -39.68
CA HIS A 235 3.20 -11.02 -40.55
C HIS A 235 4.05 -12.19 -41.02
N GLY A 236 3.68 -12.73 -42.19
CA GLY A 236 4.41 -13.77 -42.87
C GLY A 236 5.82 -13.23 -43.10
N ARG A 237 6.77 -13.72 -42.31
CA ARG A 237 8.18 -13.62 -42.67
C ARG A 237 8.32 -14.33 -44.01
N HIS A 238 8.32 -13.54 -45.08
CA HIS A 238 8.73 -13.97 -46.41
C HIS A 238 10.17 -14.47 -46.32
N HIS A 239 10.36 -15.77 -46.11
CA HIS A 239 11.61 -16.43 -46.44
C HIS A 239 11.65 -16.65 -47.95
N GLY A 240 12.05 -15.59 -48.67
CA GLY A 240 12.31 -15.64 -50.10
C GLY A 240 13.77 -16.02 -50.39
N GLY A 241 13.95 -17.23 -50.90
CA GLY A 241 14.90 -17.55 -51.98
C GLY A 241 16.40 -17.73 -51.65
N PRO A 242 17.12 -18.49 -52.51
CA PRO A 242 18.37 -19.16 -52.15
C PRO A 242 19.61 -18.34 -52.52
N SER A 243 20.68 -18.46 -51.73
CA SER A 243 22.01 -18.00 -52.11
C SER A 243 23.07 -19.03 -51.72
N ASP A 244 23.65 -19.65 -52.73
CA ASP A 244 24.91 -20.40 -52.71
C ASP A 244 26.06 -19.56 -52.14
N GLY A 245 26.94 -20.19 -51.35
CA GLY A 245 28.22 -19.62 -50.94
C GLY A 245 28.85 -20.32 -49.72
N PRO A 246 30.04 -20.96 -49.84
CA PRO A 246 30.51 -21.93 -48.86
C PRO A 246 31.48 -21.31 -47.85
N HIS A 247 31.20 -21.44 -46.54
CA HIS A 247 32.20 -21.18 -45.50
C HIS A 247 31.99 -22.05 -44.25
N GLY A 248 32.93 -22.98 -44.05
CA GLY A 248 33.68 -23.15 -42.79
C GLY A 248 33.02 -23.80 -41.56
N GLY A 249 33.65 -24.90 -41.09
CA GLY A 249 33.80 -25.18 -39.66
C GLY A 249 33.15 -26.49 -39.15
N PRO A 250 33.81 -27.22 -38.22
CA PRO A 250 33.42 -28.57 -37.83
C PRO A 250 32.23 -28.59 -36.86
N GLN A 251 31.46 -29.68 -36.93
CA GLN A 251 30.36 -29.99 -36.02
C GLN A 251 30.83 -30.03 -34.56
N GLY A 252 30.30 -29.12 -33.75
CA GLY A 252 30.34 -29.17 -32.29
C GLY A 252 29.00 -29.69 -31.77
N ASP A 253 29.07 -30.71 -30.90
CA ASP A 253 27.94 -31.30 -30.19
C ASP A 253 27.11 -30.27 -29.40
N PRO A 254 25.81 -30.51 -29.17
CA PRO A 254 24.98 -29.62 -28.37
C PRO A 254 25.38 -29.67 -26.88
N ALA A 255 25.57 -28.48 -26.29
CA ALA A 255 25.81 -28.30 -24.87
C ALA A 255 24.63 -28.80 -24.01
N PRO A 256 24.86 -29.42 -22.84
CA PRO A 256 23.79 -29.84 -21.94
C PRO A 256 23.13 -28.65 -21.22
N ALA A 257 21.85 -28.81 -20.90
CA ALA A 257 21.02 -27.87 -20.18
C ALA A 257 21.57 -27.51 -18.78
N PRO A 258 21.28 -26.31 -18.24
CA PRO A 258 21.73 -25.91 -16.91
C PRO A 258 21.04 -26.74 -15.82
N VAL A 259 21.86 -27.36 -14.96
CA VAL A 259 21.45 -28.09 -13.75
C VAL A 259 21.16 -27.08 -12.64
N HIS A 260 19.95 -27.09 -12.11
CA HIS A 260 19.59 -26.34 -10.90
C HIS A 260 20.22 -26.99 -9.65
N PRO A 261 20.74 -26.23 -8.68
CA PRO A 261 21.20 -26.78 -7.40
C PRO A 261 20.01 -27.27 -6.55
N PRO A 262 20.18 -28.34 -5.74
CA PRO A 262 19.11 -28.86 -4.89
C PRO A 262 18.85 -27.94 -3.69
N MET A 263 17.56 -27.78 -3.38
CA MET A 263 17.04 -27.14 -2.17
C MET A 263 17.43 -27.98 -0.92
N PRO A 264 17.74 -27.35 0.22
CA PRO A 264 17.96 -28.06 1.48
C PRO A 264 16.63 -28.57 2.06
N GLY A 265 16.44 -29.88 1.93
CA GLY A 265 15.90 -30.84 2.91
C GLY A 265 14.74 -30.45 3.82
N ASP A 266 13.57 -31.01 3.53
CA ASP A 266 12.58 -31.42 4.53
C ASP A 266 13.18 -32.51 5.42
N GLY A 267 13.60 -32.14 6.63
CA GLY A 267 13.90 -33.07 7.71
C GLY A 267 12.66 -33.24 8.59
N ALA A 268 11.94 -34.35 8.40
CA ALA A 268 10.93 -34.79 9.34
C ALA A 268 11.58 -35.08 10.72
N PRO A 269 10.95 -34.70 11.85
CA PRO A 269 11.52 -34.90 13.18
C PRO A 269 11.41 -36.38 13.61
N ALA A 270 12.53 -36.94 14.04
CA ALA A 270 12.57 -38.18 14.81
C ALA A 270 12.22 -37.89 16.28
N ALA A 271 11.37 -38.75 16.84
CA ALA A 271 11.02 -38.80 18.25
C ALA A 271 12.21 -39.31 19.09
N ASP A 272 12.57 -38.61 20.17
CA ASP A 272 12.54 -39.13 21.55
C ASP A 272 13.04 -38.07 22.58
N GLU A 273 12.33 -38.02 23.71
CA GLU A 273 12.67 -37.46 25.05
C GLU A 273 12.74 -35.92 25.32
N PRO A 274 12.46 -35.46 26.56
CA PRO A 274 11.36 -35.82 27.46
C PRO A 274 10.54 -34.58 27.91
N ILE A 275 9.28 -34.82 28.28
CA ILE A 275 8.33 -33.83 28.79
C ILE A 275 8.76 -33.37 30.19
N VAL A 276 9.04 -32.08 30.35
CA VAL A 276 9.13 -31.42 31.67
C VAL A 276 7.69 -31.18 32.17
N PRO A 277 7.29 -31.68 33.35
CA PRO A 277 5.94 -31.48 33.85
C PRO A 277 5.74 -30.01 34.24
N GLY A 278 4.73 -29.38 33.62
CA GLY A 278 4.28 -28.05 33.96
C GLY A 278 3.75 -28.00 35.40
N ILE A 279 4.23 -27.01 36.14
CA ILE A 279 3.67 -26.59 37.42
C ILE A 279 2.32 -25.93 37.09
N VAL A 280 1.23 -26.61 37.44
CA VAL A 280 -0.12 -26.04 37.47
C VAL A 280 -0.23 -25.28 38.80
N GLU A 281 -0.15 -23.95 38.77
CA GLU A 281 -0.64 -23.13 39.88
C GLU A 281 -2.15 -22.91 39.71
N PRO A 282 -2.95 -23.10 40.78
CA PRO A 282 -4.41 -23.03 40.70
C PRO A 282 -4.94 -21.59 40.70
N LEU A 283 -6.07 -21.40 39.99
CA LEU A 283 -6.92 -20.21 40.00
C LEU A 283 -7.32 -19.81 41.44
N PRO A 284 -7.36 -18.50 41.78
CA PRO A 284 -7.92 -18.05 43.05
C PRO A 284 -9.45 -18.18 43.05
N GLU A 285 -9.98 -18.85 44.07
CA GLU A 285 -11.41 -18.95 44.36
C GLU A 285 -12.02 -17.58 44.66
N ALA A 286 -13.20 -17.33 44.10
CA ALA A 286 -14.04 -16.19 44.43
C ALA A 286 -14.62 -16.32 45.85
N PRO A 287 -14.68 -15.25 46.65
CA PRO A 287 -15.27 -15.34 47.99
C PRO A 287 -16.80 -15.46 47.92
N ALA A 288 -17.32 -16.43 48.67
CA ALA A 288 -18.75 -16.58 48.93
C ALA A 288 -19.20 -15.65 50.07
N ASN A 289 -19.97 -14.61 49.74
CA ASN A 289 -21.21 -14.16 50.38
C ASN A 289 -21.68 -12.84 49.77
#